data_AF-A0A920KZP6-F1
#
_entry.id   AF-A0A920KZP6-F1
#
_cell.length_a   1.000
_cell.length_b   1.000
_cell.length_c   1.000
_cell.angle_alpha   90.00
_cell.angle_beta   90.00
_cell.angle_gamma   90.00
#
_symmetry.space_group_name_H-M   'P 1'
#
loop_
_entity.id
_entity.type
_entity.pdbx_description
1 polymer ?
#
loop_
_entity_poly.entity_id
_entity_poly.type
_entity_poly.pdbx_seq_one_letter_code
_entity_poly.pdbx_strand_id
1 'polypeptide(L)'
;MSEWKPKRFWKKVDVVSLEKNFCIKLDEKILKTPAKKEMLLPTKALAKKIAAEWDKQVGEIDPNSMPFTKSANAALDKVIEQFEEVSSLVSDYGDTDLLYYRADSPAELKMRQQSSWDPIIDWAEKKFEVKINCGTGILYIPQDRELVL
;
A
#
# COMPACT_ATOMS: atom_id res chain seq x y z
N MET A 1 -17.04 -0.42 -19.48
CA MET A 1 -18.34 -0.22 -18.80
C MET A 1 -18.30 1.14 -18.13
N SER A 2 -19.19 2.03 -18.58
CA SER A 2 -19.36 3.46 -18.27
C SER A 2 -18.09 4.32 -18.15
N GLU A 3 -17.72 5.00 -19.24
CA GLU A 3 -16.79 6.15 -19.28
C GLU A 3 -17.40 7.42 -18.63
N TRP A 4 -18.14 7.28 -17.53
CA TRP A 4 -18.54 8.46 -16.77
C TRP A 4 -17.35 8.90 -15.93
N LYS A 5 -16.59 9.86 -16.46
CA LYS A 5 -15.58 10.57 -15.68
C LYS A 5 -16.26 11.72 -14.92
N PRO A 6 -16.34 11.67 -13.58
CA PRO A 6 -16.87 12.78 -12.82
C PRO A 6 -16.03 14.04 -13.09
N LYS A 7 -16.70 15.15 -13.40
CA LYS A 7 -16.06 16.45 -13.59
C LYS A 7 -15.82 17.12 -12.24
N ARG A 8 -14.78 17.95 -12.14
CA ARG A 8 -14.58 18.80 -10.98
C ARG A 8 -15.77 19.75 -10.84
N PHE A 9 -16.45 19.66 -9.71
CA PHE A 9 -17.61 20.48 -9.38
C PHE A 9 -17.39 21.38 -8.16
N TRP A 10 -16.21 21.33 -7.54
CA TRP A 10 -15.86 22.09 -6.34
C TRP A 10 -14.83 23.19 -6.66
N LYS A 11 -14.84 24.24 -5.84
CA LYS A 11 -13.86 25.34 -5.93
C LYS A 11 -12.78 25.21 -4.86
N LYS A 12 -13.18 24.90 -3.63
CA LYS A 12 -12.30 24.85 -2.46
C LYS A 12 -12.11 23.42 -1.97
N VAL A 13 -10.90 23.11 -1.51
CA VAL A 13 -10.58 21.84 -0.84
C VAL A 13 -9.99 22.16 0.53
N ASP A 14 -10.66 21.71 1.59
CA ASP A 14 -10.24 21.96 2.97
C ASP A 14 -9.98 20.63 3.71
N VAL A 15 -8.99 20.66 4.61
CA VAL A 15 -8.76 19.57 5.57
C VAL A 15 -9.35 19.98 6.91
N VAL A 16 -10.27 19.17 7.43
CA VAL A 16 -10.96 19.42 8.70
C VAL A 16 -10.60 18.33 9.70
N SER A 17 -10.32 18.73 10.95
CA SER A 17 -10.13 17.80 12.06
C SER A 17 -11.50 17.42 12.63
N LEU A 18 -11.75 16.12 12.80
CA LEU A 18 -12.95 15.57 13.42
C LEU A 18 -12.54 14.61 14.53
N GLU A 19 -12.63 15.06 15.78
CA GLU A 19 -12.23 14.29 16.96
C GLU A 19 -10.81 13.70 16.84
N LYS A 20 -10.71 12.40 16.55
CA LYS A 20 -9.45 11.64 16.38
C LYS A 20 -9.03 11.45 14.91
N ASN A 21 -9.85 11.89 13.97
CA ASN A 21 -9.66 11.71 12.53
C ASN A 21 -9.59 13.03 11.77
N PHE A 22 -9.27 12.95 10.48
CA PHE A 22 -9.25 14.05 9.54
C PHE A 22 -10.14 13.73 8.34
N CYS A 23 -10.89 14.70 7.84
CA CYS A 23 -11.65 14.55 6.61
C CYS A 23 -11.29 15.66 5.61
N ILE A 24 -11.59 15.39 4.33
CA ILE A 24 -11.49 16.38 3.27
C ILE A 24 -12.89 16.90 3.00
N LYS A 25 -13.03 18.22 2.92
CA LYS A 25 -14.23 18.87 2.41
C LYS A 25 -13.96 19.44 1.02
N LEU A 26 -14.85 19.12 0.09
CA LEU A 26 -14.95 19.76 -1.22
C LEU A 26 -16.07 20.79 -1.12
N ASP A 27 -15.69 22.06 -1.10
CA ASP A 27 -16.50 23.18 -0.61
C ASP A 27 -17.06 22.86 0.79
N GLU A 28 -18.37 22.60 0.91
CA GLU A 28 -19.02 22.29 2.20
C GLU A 28 -19.23 20.78 2.43
N LYS A 29 -19.04 19.95 1.40
CA LYS A 29 -19.37 18.53 1.45
C LYS A 29 -18.16 17.69 1.84
N ILE A 30 -18.35 16.80 2.82
CA ILE A 30 -17.35 15.80 3.20
C ILE A 30 -17.15 14.84 2.02
N LEU A 31 -15.90 14.60 1.67
CA LEU A 31 -15.49 13.63 0.66
C LEU A 31 -15.85 12.21 1.12
N LYS A 32 -16.45 11.44 0.22
CA LYS A 32 -16.87 10.07 0.46
C LYS A 32 -16.12 9.10 -0.44
N THR A 33 -15.99 7.87 0.02
CA THR A 33 -15.49 6.76 -0.78
C THR A 33 -16.51 6.33 -1.85
N PRO A 34 -16.12 5.56 -2.87
CA PRO A 34 -17.04 4.96 -3.83
C PRO A 34 -18.16 4.14 -3.16
N ALA A 35 -17.89 3.47 -2.04
CA ALA A 35 -18.90 2.77 -1.23
C ALA A 35 -19.76 3.71 -0.36
N LYS A 36 -19.68 5.04 -0.57
CA LYS A 36 -20.42 6.10 0.13
C LYS A 36 -20.10 6.24 1.63
N LYS A 37 -18.98 5.69 2.09
CA LYS A 37 -18.46 5.91 3.45
C LYS A 37 -17.81 7.29 3.55
N GLU A 38 -17.81 7.88 4.73
CA GLU A 38 -17.04 9.10 4.97
C GLU A 38 -15.54 8.80 4.94
N MET A 39 -14.76 9.62 4.22
CA MET A 39 -13.31 9.44 4.16
C MET A 39 -12.64 10.00 5.42
N LEU A 40 -12.70 9.22 6.50
CA LEU A 40 -12.06 9.51 7.77
C LEU A 40 -10.64 8.96 7.75
N LEU A 41 -9.66 9.86 7.85
CA LEU A 41 -8.24 9.56 7.73
C LEU A 41 -7.56 9.65 9.10
N PRO A 42 -6.62 8.74 9.40
CA PRO A 42 -5.98 8.66 10.72
C PRO A 42 -4.96 9.78 10.96
N THR A 43 -4.47 10.46 9.91
CA THR A 43 -3.43 11.49 10.06
C THR A 43 -3.68 12.72 9.21
N LYS A 44 -3.31 13.88 9.75
CA LYS A 44 -3.37 15.17 9.04
C LYS A 44 -2.49 15.18 7.78
N ALA A 45 -1.35 14.48 7.84
CA ALA A 45 -0.41 14.41 6.72
C ALA A 45 -1.03 13.71 5.50
N LEU A 46 -1.69 12.57 5.71
CA LEU A 46 -2.41 11.87 4.63
C LEU A 46 -3.57 12.72 4.10
N ALA A 47 -4.35 13.35 4.98
CA ALA A 47 -5.46 14.21 4.59
C ALA A 47 -5.00 15.40 3.73
N LYS A 48 -3.86 16.02 4.05
CA LYS A 48 -3.26 17.07 3.22
C LYS A 48 -2.83 16.57 1.84
N LYS A 49 -2.24 15.37 1.75
CA LYS A 49 -1.85 14.80 0.45
C LYS A 49 -3.06 14.53 -0.43
N ILE A 50 -4.11 13.94 0.15
CA ILE A 50 -5.38 13.70 -0.55
C ILE A 50 -6.02 15.03 -0.97
N ALA A 51 -6.13 16.01 -0.07
CA ALA A 51 -6.64 17.33 -0.42
C ALA A 51 -5.88 17.97 -1.60
N ALA A 52 -4.55 17.85 -1.64
CA ALA A 52 -3.73 18.34 -2.75
C ALA A 52 -4.00 17.58 -4.07
N GLU A 53 -4.32 16.29 -4.04
CA GLU A 53 -4.73 15.54 -5.25
C GLU A 53 -6.05 16.08 -5.80
N TRP A 54 -7.04 16.29 -4.93
CA TRP A 54 -8.35 16.82 -5.30
C TRP A 54 -8.27 18.28 -5.78
N ASP A 55 -7.39 19.09 -5.19
CA ASP A 55 -7.19 20.47 -5.61
C ASP A 55 -6.45 20.60 -6.96
N LYS A 56 -5.68 19.58 -7.36
CA LYS A 56 -5.00 19.56 -8.67
C LYS A 56 -5.88 19.11 -9.83
N GLN A 57 -7.07 18.55 -9.58
CA GLN A 57 -7.94 18.08 -10.66
C GLN A 57 -8.48 19.25 -11.48
N VAL A 58 -8.44 19.15 -12.81
CA VAL A 58 -8.95 20.19 -13.73
C VAL A 58 -9.86 19.55 -14.76
N GLY A 59 -11.07 20.09 -14.92
CA GLY A 59 -12.05 19.55 -15.87
C GLY A 59 -12.58 18.19 -15.42
N GLU A 60 -11.95 17.10 -15.87
CA GLU A 60 -12.30 15.73 -15.50
C GLU A 60 -11.37 15.20 -14.41
N ILE A 61 -11.91 14.41 -13.50
CA ILE A 61 -11.12 13.74 -12.47
C ILE A 61 -10.32 12.61 -13.14
N ASP A 62 -9.00 12.60 -12.94
CA ASP A 62 -8.11 11.52 -13.36
C ASP A 62 -7.67 10.68 -12.15
N PRO A 63 -8.26 9.48 -11.94
CA PRO A 63 -7.88 8.60 -10.83
C PRO A 63 -6.41 8.15 -10.85
N ASN A 64 -5.74 8.16 -12.00
CA ASN A 64 -4.32 7.79 -12.08
C ASN A 64 -3.40 8.84 -11.45
N SER A 65 -3.88 10.08 -11.36
CA SER A 65 -3.19 11.19 -10.68
C SER A 65 -3.45 11.24 -9.16
N MET A 66 -4.24 10.30 -8.62
CA MET A 66 -4.74 10.33 -7.24
C MET A 66 -4.40 9.07 -6.42
N PRO A 67 -3.12 8.68 -6.31
CA PRO A 67 -2.71 7.46 -5.60
C PRO A 67 -3.12 7.43 -4.12
N PHE A 68 -3.02 8.55 -3.38
CA PHE A 68 -3.39 8.58 -1.95
C PHE A 68 -4.89 8.40 -1.76
N THR A 69 -5.70 9.03 -2.61
CA THR A 69 -7.16 8.85 -2.63
C THR A 69 -7.51 7.39 -2.95
N LYS A 70 -6.87 6.80 -3.96
CA LYS A 70 -7.10 5.39 -4.35
C LYS A 70 -6.74 4.42 -3.22
N SER A 71 -5.60 4.61 -2.56
CA SER A 71 -5.20 3.80 -1.41
C SER A 71 -6.16 3.96 -0.22
N ALA A 72 -6.60 5.18 0.07
CA ALA A 72 -7.56 5.43 1.15
C ALA A 72 -8.93 4.76 0.87
N ASN A 73 -9.41 4.84 -0.37
CA ASN A 73 -10.63 4.14 -0.78
C ASN A 73 -10.50 2.63 -0.61
N ALA A 74 -9.41 2.04 -1.10
CA ALA A 74 -9.17 0.60 -0.95
C ALA A 74 -9.10 0.17 0.53
N ALA A 75 -8.44 0.97 1.37
CA ALA A 75 -8.36 0.71 2.80
C ALA A 75 -9.75 0.73 3.47
N LEU A 76 -10.51 1.80 3.25
CA LEU A 76 -11.80 2.05 3.91
C LEU A 76 -12.93 1.15 3.40
N ASP A 77 -12.92 0.84 2.09
CA ASP A 77 -14.00 0.08 1.46
C ASP A 77 -13.76 -1.43 1.47
N LYS A 78 -12.49 -1.88 1.55
CA LYS A 78 -12.15 -3.31 1.46
C LYS A 78 -11.27 -3.80 2.61
N VAL A 79 -10.07 -3.22 2.79
CA VAL A 79 -9.06 -3.79 3.69
C VAL A 79 -9.53 -3.82 5.15
N ILE A 80 -10.20 -2.76 5.64
CA ILE A 80 -10.68 -2.74 7.03
C ILE A 80 -11.71 -3.86 7.29
N GLU A 81 -12.58 -4.15 6.32
CA GLU A 81 -13.59 -5.19 6.48
C GLU A 81 -13.00 -6.60 6.35
N GLN A 82 -11.92 -6.74 5.57
CA GLN A 82 -11.28 -8.01 5.22
C GLN A 82 -9.85 -8.09 5.80
N PHE A 83 -9.62 -7.47 6.95
CA PHE A 83 -8.26 -7.24 7.45
C PHE A 83 -7.48 -8.54 7.63
N GLU A 84 -8.08 -9.54 8.28
CA GLU A 84 -7.44 -10.84 8.53
C GLU A 84 -7.09 -11.58 7.23
N GLU A 85 -8.01 -11.58 6.26
CA GLU A 85 -7.78 -12.22 4.96
C GLU A 85 -6.65 -11.51 4.19
N VAL A 86 -6.68 -10.18 4.14
CA VAL A 86 -5.64 -9.40 3.46
C VAL A 86 -4.30 -9.55 4.16
N SER A 87 -4.28 -9.53 5.50
CA SER A 87 -3.07 -9.73 6.30
C SER A 87 -2.48 -11.11 6.04
N SER A 88 -3.30 -12.17 6.06
CA SER A 88 -2.84 -13.52 5.78
C SER A 88 -2.28 -13.64 4.37
N LEU A 89 -2.98 -13.09 3.36
CA LEU A 89 -2.51 -13.11 1.97
C LEU A 89 -1.17 -12.39 1.79
N VAL A 90 -0.92 -11.32 2.55
CA VAL A 90 0.38 -10.63 2.53
C VAL A 90 1.44 -11.45 3.24
N SER A 91 1.12 -12.06 4.38
CA SER A 91 2.04 -12.94 5.11
C SER A 91 2.46 -14.16 4.30
N ASP A 92 1.57 -14.71 3.46
CA ASP A 92 1.87 -15.84 2.58
C ASP A 92 3.00 -15.54 1.58
N TYR A 93 3.24 -14.28 1.22
CA TYR A 93 4.42 -13.91 0.42
C TYR A 93 5.72 -14.17 1.17
N GLY A 94 5.69 -14.22 2.50
CA GLY A 94 6.83 -14.64 3.32
C GLY A 94 7.29 -16.06 3.00
N ASP A 95 6.42 -16.97 2.54
CA ASP A 95 6.84 -18.33 2.14
C ASP A 95 7.47 -18.36 0.73
N THR A 96 7.26 -17.31 -0.07
CA THR A 96 7.60 -17.28 -1.51
C THR A 96 8.27 -15.97 -1.96
N ASP A 97 8.94 -15.27 -1.04
CA ASP A 97 9.47 -13.94 -1.31
C ASP A 97 10.51 -13.95 -2.44
N LEU A 98 10.46 -12.93 -3.29
CA LEU A 98 11.39 -12.73 -4.40
C LEU A 98 12.86 -12.80 -3.95
N LEU A 99 13.16 -12.30 -2.76
CA LEU A 99 14.52 -12.24 -2.24
C LEU A 99 15.04 -13.61 -1.79
N TYR A 100 14.20 -14.63 -1.66
CA TYR A 100 14.61 -15.92 -1.10
C TYR A 100 15.10 -16.87 -2.19
N TYR A 101 14.61 -16.72 -3.42
CA TYR A 101 14.94 -17.57 -4.56
C TYR A 101 15.98 -16.88 -5.46
N ARG A 102 17.22 -17.37 -5.40
CA ARG A 102 18.39 -16.80 -6.07
C ARG A 102 18.72 -17.56 -7.36
N ALA A 103 19.32 -16.84 -8.30
CA ALA A 103 19.90 -17.44 -9.48
C ALA A 103 21.17 -18.22 -9.11
N ASP A 104 21.33 -19.41 -9.67
CA ASP A 104 22.58 -20.18 -9.60
C ASP A 104 23.61 -19.72 -10.65
N SER A 105 23.13 -19.13 -11.74
CA SER A 105 23.89 -18.70 -12.90
C SER A 105 23.15 -17.61 -13.69
N PRO A 106 23.85 -16.79 -14.51
CA PRO A 106 25.30 -16.69 -14.60
C PRO A 106 25.90 -16.01 -13.35
N ALA A 107 27.23 -16.11 -13.17
CA ALA A 107 27.91 -15.65 -11.95
C ALA A 107 27.68 -14.16 -11.68
N GLU A 108 27.61 -13.34 -12.73
CA GLU A 108 27.36 -11.90 -12.64
C GLU A 108 25.98 -11.59 -12.04
N LEU A 109 24.96 -12.38 -12.39
CA LEU A 109 23.61 -12.20 -11.83
C LEU A 109 23.58 -12.61 -10.36
N LYS A 110 24.20 -13.75 -10.02
CA LYS A 110 24.31 -14.21 -8.64
C LYS A 110 24.99 -13.15 -7.77
N MET A 111 26.11 -12.59 -8.22
CA MET A 111 26.82 -11.53 -7.50
C MET A 111 25.96 -10.28 -7.32
N ARG A 112 25.22 -9.84 -8.37
CA ARG A 112 24.33 -8.67 -8.27
C ARG A 112 23.20 -8.87 -7.28
N GLN A 113 22.56 -10.05 -7.31
CA GLN A 113 21.52 -10.40 -6.35
C GLN A 113 22.09 -10.43 -4.94
N GLN A 114 23.22 -11.10 -4.73
CA GLN A 114 23.88 -11.17 -3.43
C GLN A 114 24.20 -9.78 -2.88
N SER A 115 24.91 -8.95 -3.64
CA SER A 115 25.30 -7.60 -3.18
C SER A 115 24.13 -6.66 -2.92
N SER A 116 22.99 -6.86 -3.59
CA SER A 116 21.84 -5.95 -3.47
C SER A 116 20.77 -6.44 -2.50
N TRP A 117 20.61 -7.75 -2.37
CA TRP A 117 19.50 -8.37 -1.62
C TRP A 117 19.93 -8.87 -0.25
N ASP A 118 21.16 -9.35 -0.07
CA ASP A 118 21.64 -9.81 1.24
C ASP A 118 21.53 -8.72 2.33
N PRO A 119 21.83 -7.43 2.06
CA PRO A 119 21.63 -6.39 3.08
C PRO A 119 20.19 -6.23 3.55
N ILE A 120 19.20 -6.54 2.69
CA ILE A 120 17.77 -6.50 3.03
C ILE A 120 17.42 -7.71 3.90
N ILE A 121 17.94 -8.90 3.55
CA ILE A 121 17.77 -10.12 4.34
C ILE A 121 18.41 -9.95 5.72
N ASP A 122 19.67 -9.54 5.79
CA ASP A 122 20.40 -9.32 7.04
C ASP A 122 19.69 -8.30 7.94
N TRP A 123 19.16 -7.23 7.33
CA TRP A 123 18.36 -6.24 8.05
C TRP A 123 17.07 -6.86 8.59
N ALA A 124 16.35 -7.64 7.79
CA ALA A 124 15.09 -8.26 8.20
C ALA A 124 15.32 -9.29 9.33
N GLU A 125 16.29 -10.17 9.18
CA GLU A 125 16.68 -11.15 10.20
C GLU A 125 17.02 -10.47 11.52
N LYS A 126 17.81 -9.40 11.49
CA LYS A 126 18.17 -8.64 12.69
C LYS A 126 17.01 -7.86 13.27
N LYS A 127 16.17 -7.25 12.42
CA LYS A 127 15.10 -6.34 12.87
C LYS A 127 13.93 -7.08 13.46
N PHE A 128 13.60 -8.24 12.89
CA PHE A 128 12.46 -9.06 13.28
C PHE A 128 12.88 -10.29 14.09
N GLU A 129 14.19 -10.48 14.31
CA GLU A 129 14.75 -11.63 15.04
C GLU A 129 14.35 -12.97 14.40
N VAL A 130 14.36 -12.99 13.07
CA VAL A 130 13.97 -14.13 12.26
C VAL A 130 15.15 -14.73 11.53
N LYS A 131 15.00 -15.97 11.05
CA LYS A 131 15.95 -16.61 10.14
C LYS A 131 15.28 -16.89 8.81
N ILE A 132 15.86 -16.38 7.73
CA ILE A 132 15.33 -16.49 6.38
C ILE A 132 16.15 -17.50 5.59
N ASN A 133 15.49 -18.54 5.10
CA ASN A 133 16.12 -19.55 4.26
C ASN A 133 16.11 -19.08 2.80
N CYS A 134 17.28 -18.69 2.29
CA CYS A 134 17.48 -18.42 0.87
C CYS A 134 18.10 -19.64 0.15
N GLY A 135 17.83 -19.81 -1.14
CA GLY A 135 18.44 -20.87 -1.94
C GLY A 135 18.29 -20.65 -3.43
N THR A 136 18.60 -21.68 -4.22
CA THR A 136 18.62 -21.63 -5.69
C THR A 136 17.78 -22.74 -6.30
N GLY A 137 17.32 -22.53 -7.54
CA GLY A 137 16.55 -23.52 -8.29
C GLY A 137 15.04 -23.36 -8.10
N ILE A 138 14.28 -24.41 -8.44
CA ILE A 138 12.81 -24.37 -8.51
C ILE A 138 12.11 -25.13 -7.39
N LEU A 139 12.87 -25.83 -6.54
CA LEU A 139 12.31 -26.58 -5.43
C LEU A 139 11.91 -25.61 -4.32
N TYR A 140 10.73 -25.86 -3.74
CA TYR A 140 10.21 -25.06 -2.63
C TYR A 140 11.17 -25.11 -1.42
N ILE A 141 11.49 -23.93 -0.87
CA ILE A 141 12.35 -23.78 0.30
C ILE A 141 11.45 -23.37 1.47
N PRO A 142 11.21 -24.26 2.45
CA PRO A 142 10.35 -23.95 3.58
C PRO A 142 10.98 -22.87 4.46
N GLN A 143 10.17 -21.91 4.88
CA GLN A 143 10.49 -20.97 5.95
C GLN A 143 9.99 -21.53 7.29
N ASP A 144 10.63 -21.10 8.38
CA ASP A 144 10.15 -21.44 9.71
C ASP A 144 8.89 -20.61 10.03
N ARG A 145 7.82 -21.26 10.46
CA ARG A 145 6.53 -20.61 10.74
C ARG A 145 6.46 -20.02 12.15
N GLU A 146 7.41 -20.32 13.03
CA GLU A 146 7.48 -19.71 14.37
C GLU A 146 8.07 -18.27 14.34
N LEU A 147 8.32 -17.70 13.16
CA LEU A 147 8.99 -16.41 12.97
C LEU A 147 8.13 -15.16 13.22
N VAL A 148 6.99 -15.28 13.91
CA VAL A 148 6.19 -14.10 14.30
C VAL A 148 5.59 -14.31 15.69
N LEU A 149 6.19 -13.67 16.70
CA LEU A 149 5.53 -13.29 17.96
C LEU A 149 5.22 -11.79 17.94
#